data_AF-A0A9P6AIH8-F1
#
_entry.id   AF-A0A9P6AIH8-F1
#
_cell.length_a   1.000
_cell.length_b   1.000
_cell.length_c   1.000
_cell.angle_alpha   90.00
_cell.angle_beta   90.00
_cell.angle_gamma   90.00
#
_symmetry.space_group_name_H-M   'P 1'
#
loop_
_entity.id
_entity.type
_entity.pdbx_description
1 polymer ?
#
loop_
_entity_poly.entity_id
_entity_poly.type
_entity_poly.pdbx_seq_one_letter_code
_entity_poly.pdbx_strand_id
1 'polypeptide(L)'
;MAPKPKMALILPQLHVLKALEDHLNRWKSLDWIEEQIRLPDESSESAELVGGILACSNLSTITCIELPSRIRQTPLRTWIHQNDFEIISFTIDPSQDLLTLVEILNSNATLSLNVHLRTLSGNTPHPRVSDITHPTYIPKNQTRLLSDGDAYRFSVMGDSIALLDDDQRTVSIWNWCTGTLIY
;
A
#
# COMPACT_ATOMS: atom_id res chain seq x y z
N MET A 1 20.00 51.28 -22.02
CA MET A 1 19.35 50.77 -20.79
C MET A 1 19.34 49.25 -20.86
N ALA A 2 20.22 48.58 -20.11
CA ALA A 2 20.24 47.12 -20.05
C ALA A 2 19.19 46.62 -19.03
N PRO A 3 18.44 45.54 -19.30
CA PRO A 3 17.44 45.04 -18.37
C PRO A 3 18.15 44.37 -17.18
N LYS A 4 17.76 44.77 -15.95
CA LYS A 4 18.20 44.10 -14.72
C LYS A 4 17.70 42.64 -14.70
N PRO A 5 18.53 41.67 -14.28
CA PRO A 5 18.11 40.28 -14.20
C PRO A 5 17.05 40.09 -13.10
N LYS A 6 16.08 39.22 -13.38
CA LYS A 6 14.94 38.85 -12.51
C LYS A 6 15.44 38.26 -11.19
N MET A 7 15.46 39.06 -10.13
CA MET A 7 15.80 38.66 -8.75
C MET A 7 14.69 37.88 -8.02
N ALA A 8 13.56 37.60 -8.68
CA ALA A 8 12.35 37.10 -8.01
C ALA A 8 12.23 35.56 -7.92
N LEU A 9 13.11 34.79 -8.58
CA LEU A 9 13.01 33.31 -8.62
C LEU A 9 14.00 32.57 -7.69
N ILE A 10 14.89 33.29 -6.99
CA ILE A 10 16.03 32.68 -6.27
C ILE A 10 15.67 32.27 -4.83
N LEU A 11 14.74 32.99 -4.18
CA LEU A 11 14.41 32.77 -2.76
C LEU A 11 13.72 31.43 -2.45
N PRO A 12 12.76 30.92 -3.26
CA PRO A 12 12.14 29.64 -2.99
C PRO A 12 13.11 28.45 -3.15
N GLN A 13 14.03 28.55 -4.12
CA GLN A 13 15.02 27.51 -4.40
C GLN A 13 16.05 27.37 -3.26
N LEU A 14 16.43 28.49 -2.63
CA LEU A 14 17.37 28.48 -1.50
C LEU A 14 16.80 27.76 -0.28
N HIS A 15 15.51 27.93 0.02
CA HIS A 15 14.84 27.26 1.13
C HIS A 15 14.71 25.75 0.89
N VAL A 16 14.39 25.33 -0.34
CA VAL A 16 14.30 23.90 -0.70
C VAL A 16 15.66 23.22 -0.63
N LEU A 17 16.71 23.86 -1.17
CA LEU A 17 18.07 23.31 -1.11
C LEU A 17 18.53 23.12 0.34
N LYS A 18 18.33 24.14 1.18
CA LYS A 18 18.69 24.07 2.60
C LYS A 18 17.92 22.96 3.32
N ALA A 19 16.62 22.82 3.07
CA ALA A 19 15.82 21.75 3.66
C ALA A 19 16.30 20.35 3.24
N LEU A 20 16.75 20.19 2.00
CA LEU A 20 17.32 18.93 1.49
C LEU A 20 18.70 18.64 2.08
N GLU A 21 19.57 19.65 2.19
CA GLU A 21 20.88 19.52 2.83
C GLU A 21 20.75 19.16 4.31
N ASP A 22 19.87 19.84 5.04
CA ASP A 22 19.56 19.55 6.44
C ASP A 22 19.03 18.11 6.58
N HIS A 23 18.14 17.68 5.68
CA HIS A 23 17.62 16.32 5.66
C HIS A 23 18.72 15.27 5.40
N LEU A 24 19.57 15.50 4.39
CA LEU A 24 20.70 14.63 4.06
C LEU A 24 21.70 14.52 5.22
N ASN A 25 22.00 15.64 5.87
CA ASN A 25 22.92 15.65 7.00
C ASN A 25 22.37 14.85 8.18
N ARG A 26 21.07 14.98 8.48
CA ARG A 26 20.42 14.19 9.54
C ARG A 26 20.33 12.71 9.24
N TRP A 27 20.08 12.34 7.98
CA TRP A 27 20.17 10.95 7.55
C TRP A 27 21.57 10.37 7.75
N LYS A 28 22.62 11.16 7.49
CA LYS A 28 24.01 10.73 7.70
C LYS A 28 24.38 10.60 9.17
N SER A 29 23.88 11.49 10.03
CA SER A 29 24.17 11.46 11.46
C SER A 29 23.22 10.56 12.26
N LEU A 30 22.13 10.08 11.64
CA LEU A 30 21.01 9.43 12.31
C LEU A 30 20.52 10.27 13.52
N ASP A 31 20.49 11.60 13.33
CA ASP A 31 20.01 12.54 14.35
C ASP A 31 18.48 12.57 14.29
N TRP A 32 17.88 11.60 14.98
CA TRP A 32 16.44 11.44 15.07
C TRP A 32 15.85 12.53 15.96
N ILE A 33 14.81 13.18 15.47
CA ILE A 33 13.95 13.99 16.33
C ILE A 33 12.98 13.02 16.99
N GLU A 34 13.06 12.90 18.30
CA GLU A 34 12.34 11.93 19.14
C GLU A 34 10.80 12.07 19.10
N GLU A 35 10.16 11.69 17.99
CA GLU A 35 8.74 11.35 17.97
C GLU A 35 8.63 9.82 18.05
N GLN A 36 8.51 9.30 19.27
CA GLN A 36 8.22 7.89 19.49
C GLN A 36 6.76 7.62 19.10
N ILE A 37 6.56 6.79 18.09
CA ILE A 37 5.24 6.35 17.65
C ILE A 37 5.00 4.96 18.24
N ARG A 38 3.87 4.79 18.91
CA ARG A 38 3.43 3.47 19.34
C ARG A 38 2.89 2.73 18.13
N LEU A 39 3.53 1.63 17.79
CA LEU A 39 3.04 0.73 16.76
C LEU A 39 1.78 -0.01 17.25
N PRO A 40 0.94 -0.53 16.34
CA PRO A 40 -0.15 -1.42 16.71
C PRO A 40 0.41 -2.65 17.45
N ASP A 41 -0.45 -3.33 18.22
CA ASP A 41 -0.05 -4.51 19.02
C ASP A 41 0.77 -5.53 18.20
N GLU A 42 1.65 -6.26 18.89
CA GLU A 42 2.59 -7.25 18.29
C GLU A 42 1.90 -8.43 17.57
N SER A 43 0.57 -8.49 17.58
CA SER A 43 -0.23 -9.52 16.92
C SER A 43 -0.53 -9.25 15.44
N SER A 44 0.12 -8.26 14.81
CA SER A 44 -0.06 -8.02 13.38
C SER A 44 0.50 -9.17 12.54
N GLU A 45 -0.31 -9.75 11.66
CA GLU A 45 0.08 -10.87 10.79
C GLU A 45 0.94 -10.39 9.62
N SER A 46 0.70 -9.17 9.12
CA SER A 46 1.51 -8.55 8.10
C SER A 46 1.55 -7.03 8.25
N ALA A 47 2.62 -6.40 7.75
CA ALA A 47 2.80 -4.96 7.79
C ALA A 47 3.48 -4.45 6.52
N GLU A 48 3.07 -3.27 6.06
CA GLU A 48 3.61 -2.59 4.89
C GLU A 48 3.81 -1.11 5.18
N LEU A 49 4.96 -0.55 4.79
CA LEU A 49 5.26 0.88 4.92
C LEU A 49 5.41 1.50 3.52
N VAL A 50 4.40 2.23 3.07
CA VAL A 50 4.39 2.87 1.75
C VAL A 50 4.00 4.34 1.89
N GLY A 51 4.72 5.22 1.19
CA GLY A 51 4.32 6.63 1.11
C GLY A 51 4.29 7.38 2.45
N GLY A 52 4.88 6.84 3.53
CA GLY A 52 4.78 7.40 4.87
C GLY A 52 3.58 6.90 5.67
N ILE A 53 2.85 5.91 5.17
CA ILE A 53 1.78 5.22 5.89
C ILE A 53 2.26 3.81 6.22
N LEU A 54 2.29 3.47 7.51
CA LEU A 54 2.43 2.11 7.99
C LEU A 54 1.03 1.49 8.08
N ALA A 55 0.78 0.44 7.31
CA ALA A 55 -0.43 -0.37 7.41
C ALA A 55 -0.08 -1.72 8.05
N CYS A 56 -0.93 -2.21 8.95
CA CYS A 56 -0.78 -3.48 9.64
C CYS A 56 -2.10 -4.25 9.57
N SER A 57 -2.05 -5.53 9.19
CA SER A 57 -3.22 -6.41 9.24
C SER A 57 -3.29 -7.21 10.53
N ASN A 58 -4.51 -7.48 10.97
CA ASN A 58 -4.82 -8.45 12.00
C ASN A 58 -6.20 -9.04 11.68
N LEU A 59 -6.23 -10.29 11.20
CA LEU A 59 -7.44 -11.01 10.79
C LEU A 59 -8.28 -10.18 9.80
N SER A 60 -9.39 -9.61 10.25
CA SER A 60 -10.30 -8.80 9.41
C SER A 60 -10.06 -7.30 9.49
N THR A 61 -9.00 -6.85 10.18
CA THR A 61 -8.73 -5.43 10.41
C THR A 61 -7.44 -4.96 9.74
N ILE A 62 -7.46 -3.73 9.21
CA ILE A 62 -6.26 -2.99 8.80
C ILE A 62 -6.15 -1.75 9.68
N THR A 63 -5.03 -1.63 10.41
CA THR A 63 -4.67 -0.40 11.10
C THR A 63 -3.69 0.39 10.25
N CYS A 64 -4.01 1.63 9.94
CA CYS A 64 -3.14 2.55 9.20
C CYS A 64 -2.63 3.65 10.12
N ILE A 65 -1.33 3.93 10.04
CA ILE A 65 -0.64 5.00 10.75
C ILE A 65 0.11 5.84 9.72
N GLU A 66 -0.38 7.05 9.47
CA GLU A 66 0.34 8.05 8.71
C GLU A 66 1.41 8.68 9.61
N LEU A 67 2.67 8.43 9.25
CA LEU A 67 3.83 8.87 10.01
C LEU A 67 3.98 10.40 9.90
N PRO A 68 4.27 11.07 11.03
CA PRO A 68 4.49 12.50 11.02
C PRO A 68 5.70 12.84 10.15
N SER A 69 5.57 13.94 9.39
CA SER A 69 6.64 14.40 8.53
C SER A 69 6.73 15.92 8.58
N ARG A 70 7.85 16.44 9.09
CA ARG A 70 8.11 17.89 9.10
C ARG A 70 8.22 18.46 7.68
N ILE A 71 8.77 17.68 6.75
CA ILE A 71 8.95 18.11 5.35
C ILE A 71 7.59 18.18 4.65
N ARG A 72 6.73 17.18 4.85
CA ARG A 72 5.39 17.14 4.24
C ARG A 72 4.33 17.91 5.04
N GLN A 73 4.68 18.39 6.23
CA GLN A 73 3.77 19.01 7.20
C GLN A 73 2.59 18.10 7.57
N THR A 74 2.85 16.80 7.60
CA THR A 74 1.85 15.78 7.90
C THR A 74 1.86 15.51 9.40
N PRO A 75 0.73 15.65 10.12
CA PRO A 75 0.63 15.24 11.51
C PRO A 75 0.52 13.72 11.62
N LEU A 76 0.82 13.16 12.80
CA LEU A 76 0.51 11.76 13.09
C LEU A 76 -1.00 11.54 13.00
N ARG A 77 -1.42 10.56 12.21
CA ARG A 77 -2.83 10.16 12.08
C ARG A 77 -2.96 8.64 12.10
N THR A 78 -3.94 8.14 12.83
CA THR A 78 -4.26 6.71 12.89
C THR A 78 -5.72 6.49 12.55
N TRP A 79 -6.01 5.48 11.74
CA TRP A 79 -7.37 5.01 11.46
C TRP A 79 -7.37 3.49 11.28
N ILE A 80 -8.55 2.91 11.43
CA ILE A 80 -8.74 1.45 11.40
C ILE A 80 -9.88 1.13 10.45
N HIS A 81 -9.65 0.15 9.60
CA HIS A 81 -10.64 -0.43 8.71
C HIS A 81 -11.02 -1.81 9.21
N GLN A 82 -12.32 -2.03 9.43
CA GLN A 82 -12.87 -3.36 9.69
C GLN A 82 -13.48 -3.92 8.42
N ASN A 83 -13.27 -5.21 8.20
CA ASN A 83 -13.80 -5.97 7.07
C ASN A 83 -14.67 -7.12 7.60
N ASP A 84 -15.59 -7.55 6.77
CA ASP A 84 -16.51 -8.68 7.00
C ASP A 84 -15.90 -10.03 6.58
N PHE A 85 -14.64 -10.02 6.14
CA PHE A 85 -13.87 -11.17 5.72
C PHE A 85 -12.48 -11.17 6.36
N GLU A 86 -11.85 -12.34 6.39
CA GLU A 86 -10.47 -12.53 6.84
C GLU A 86 -9.49 -12.08 5.76
N ILE A 87 -8.53 -11.24 6.14
CA ILE A 87 -7.50 -10.73 5.24
C ILE A 87 -6.29 -11.66 5.31
N ILE A 88 -5.97 -12.26 4.17
CA ILE A 88 -4.82 -13.15 4.04
C ILE A 88 -3.59 -12.38 3.58
N SER A 89 -3.80 -11.36 2.76
CA SER A 89 -2.74 -10.47 2.28
C SER A 89 -3.34 -9.11 1.92
N PHE A 90 -2.52 -8.07 1.97
CA PHE A 90 -2.91 -6.75 1.52
C PHE A 90 -1.72 -6.01 0.89
N THR A 91 -2.02 -4.99 0.12
CA THR A 91 -1.03 -3.97 -0.27
C THR A 91 -1.69 -2.60 -0.42
N ILE A 92 -0.92 -1.53 -0.23
CA ILE A 92 -1.40 -0.14 -0.31
C ILE A 92 -0.65 0.68 -1.37
N ASP A 93 -1.39 1.58 -2.04
CA ASP A 93 -0.80 2.69 -2.80
C ASP A 93 -1.46 4.02 -2.36
N PRO A 94 -0.85 4.73 -1.40
CA PRO A 94 -1.35 6.02 -0.94
C PRO A 94 -1.44 7.10 -2.02
N SER A 95 -0.63 7.01 -3.09
CA SER A 95 -0.64 8.03 -4.15
C SER A 95 -1.94 8.00 -4.98
N GLN A 96 -2.64 6.87 -4.95
CA GLN A 96 -3.88 6.63 -5.67
C GLN A 96 -5.08 6.42 -4.74
N ASP A 97 -4.89 6.59 -3.42
CA ASP A 97 -5.87 6.25 -2.38
C ASP A 97 -6.33 4.78 -2.47
N LEU A 98 -5.42 3.85 -2.77
CA LEU A 98 -5.75 2.45 -3.02
C LEU A 98 -5.34 1.53 -1.87
N LEU A 99 -6.28 0.68 -1.46
CA LEU A 99 -6.10 -0.45 -0.56
C LEU A 99 -6.57 -1.72 -1.28
N THR A 100 -5.65 -2.66 -1.47
CA THR A 100 -5.95 -3.97 -2.03
C THR A 100 -5.96 -4.99 -0.89
N LEU A 101 -7.06 -5.73 -0.73
CA LEU A 101 -7.19 -6.80 0.27
C LEU A 101 -7.46 -8.12 -0.43
N VAL A 102 -6.95 -9.20 0.13
CA VAL A 102 -7.09 -10.54 -0.43
C VAL A 102 -7.75 -11.45 0.58
N GLU A 103 -8.82 -12.09 0.13
CA GLU A 103 -9.62 -13.05 0.88
C GLU A 103 -9.49 -14.42 0.20
N ILE A 104 -9.33 -15.49 1.00
CA ILE A 104 -9.48 -16.86 0.51
C ILE A 104 -10.95 -17.25 0.62
N LEU A 105 -11.57 -17.52 -0.51
CA LEU A 105 -12.88 -18.16 -0.59
C LEU A 105 -12.70 -19.67 -0.72
N ASN A 106 -13.20 -20.41 0.27
CA ASN A 106 -13.24 -21.87 0.24
C ASN A 106 -14.63 -22.34 -0.21
N SER A 107 -14.75 -22.73 -1.48
CA SER A 107 -15.93 -23.44 -1.98
C SER A 107 -15.64 -24.94 -2.02
N ASN A 108 -16.67 -25.78 -1.83
CA ASN A 108 -16.61 -27.25 -1.62
C ASN A 108 -15.75 -28.09 -2.61
N ALA A 109 -15.17 -27.49 -3.65
CA ALA A 109 -14.24 -28.15 -4.58
C ALA A 109 -13.17 -27.21 -5.17
N THR A 110 -13.18 -25.91 -4.83
CA THR A 110 -12.29 -24.92 -5.44
C THR A 110 -11.92 -23.82 -4.47
N LEU A 111 -10.61 -23.70 -4.24
CA LEU A 111 -10.04 -22.52 -3.60
C LEU A 111 -9.99 -21.39 -4.61
N SER A 112 -10.44 -20.21 -4.21
CA SER A 112 -10.37 -19.01 -5.03
C SER A 112 -9.95 -17.82 -4.18
N LEU A 113 -9.11 -16.96 -4.73
CA LEU A 113 -8.73 -15.70 -4.10
C LEU A 113 -9.65 -14.60 -4.61
N ASN A 114 -10.26 -13.87 -3.69
CA ASN A 114 -11.04 -12.69 -3.97
C ASN A 114 -10.21 -11.44 -3.66
N VAL A 115 -10.10 -10.54 -4.64
CA VAL A 115 -9.30 -9.31 -4.52
C VAL A 115 -10.23 -8.12 -4.38
N HIS A 116 -10.27 -7.56 -3.17
CA HIS A 116 -11.06 -6.39 -2.84
C HIS A 116 -10.25 -5.11 -3.09
N LEU A 117 -10.76 -4.23 -3.94
CA LEU A 117 -10.14 -2.95 -4.29
C LEU A 117 -10.92 -1.82 -3.62
N ARG A 118 -10.33 -1.22 -2.58
CA ARG A 118 -11.00 -0.24 -1.71
C ARG A 118 -10.19 1.05 -1.65
N THR A 119 -10.83 2.13 -1.22
CA THR A 119 -10.15 3.38 -0.91
C THR A 119 -9.35 3.24 0.38
N LEU A 120 -8.08 3.64 0.39
CA LEU A 120 -7.26 3.63 1.60
C LEU A 120 -7.80 4.58 2.68
N SER A 121 -8.41 5.69 2.26
CA SER A 121 -8.94 6.72 3.15
C SER A 121 -10.26 6.34 3.84
N GLY A 122 -11.13 5.60 3.14
CA GLY A 122 -12.52 5.37 3.59
C GLY A 122 -13.00 3.93 3.62
N ASN A 123 -12.17 2.96 3.20
CA ASN A 123 -12.56 1.56 3.04
C ASN A 123 -13.83 1.32 2.18
N THR A 124 -14.11 2.21 1.22
CA THR A 124 -15.23 2.04 0.28
C THR A 124 -14.73 1.45 -1.04
N PRO A 125 -15.59 0.87 -1.89
CA PRO A 125 -15.17 0.40 -3.21
C PRO A 125 -14.44 1.51 -3.99
N HIS A 126 -13.28 1.16 -4.56
CA HIS A 126 -12.43 2.16 -5.18
C HIS A 126 -13.07 2.71 -6.48
N PRO A 127 -13.21 4.04 -6.65
CA PRO A 127 -14.03 4.64 -7.72
C PRO A 127 -13.49 4.45 -9.14
N ARG A 128 -12.20 4.10 -9.29
CA ARG A 128 -11.56 3.83 -10.58
C ARG A 128 -11.77 2.41 -11.10
N VAL A 129 -12.41 1.54 -10.33
CA VAL A 129 -12.71 0.16 -10.76
C VAL A 129 -13.93 0.19 -11.67
N SER A 130 -13.75 -0.17 -12.94
CA SER A 130 -14.79 -0.09 -13.97
C SER A 130 -15.79 -1.25 -13.94
N ASP A 131 -15.44 -2.37 -13.30
CA ASP A 131 -16.25 -3.58 -13.25
C ASP A 131 -16.43 -4.11 -11.82
N ILE A 132 -17.67 -4.50 -11.48
CA ILE A 132 -18.02 -5.12 -10.19
C ILE A 132 -17.44 -6.54 -10.05
N THR A 133 -16.95 -7.12 -11.16
CA THR A 133 -16.29 -8.43 -11.13
C THR A 133 -14.83 -8.27 -10.70
N HIS A 134 -14.64 -8.33 -9.39
CA HIS A 134 -13.33 -8.50 -8.77
C HIS A 134 -12.59 -9.67 -9.44
N PRO A 135 -11.30 -9.54 -9.78
CA PRO A 135 -10.54 -10.64 -10.36
C PRO A 135 -10.49 -11.77 -9.34
N THR A 136 -11.28 -12.82 -9.58
CA THR A 136 -11.21 -14.06 -8.81
C THR A 136 -10.09 -14.90 -9.39
N TYR A 137 -9.00 -15.07 -8.65
CA TYR A 137 -7.92 -15.96 -9.05
C TYR A 137 -8.23 -17.38 -8.56
N ILE A 138 -8.22 -18.34 -9.47
CA ILE A 138 -8.41 -19.76 -9.15
C ILE A 138 -7.08 -20.47 -9.39
N PRO A 139 -6.36 -20.92 -8.34
CA PRO A 139 -5.13 -21.67 -8.49
C PRO A 139 -5.38 -22.97 -9.27
N LYS A 140 -4.49 -23.30 -10.21
CA LYS A 140 -4.69 -24.44 -11.13
C LYS A 140 -4.51 -25.80 -10.47
N ASN A 141 -3.77 -25.88 -9.35
CA ASN A 141 -3.45 -27.13 -8.66
C ASN A 141 -3.64 -27.00 -7.14
N GLN A 142 -4.78 -27.47 -6.61
CA GLN A 142 -5.16 -27.37 -5.20
C GLN A 142 -4.54 -28.47 -4.31
N THR A 143 -3.27 -28.81 -4.50
CA THR A 143 -2.67 -29.92 -3.75
C THR A 143 -2.24 -29.54 -2.34
N ARG A 144 -2.16 -28.25 -2.01
CA ARG A 144 -1.84 -27.78 -0.65
C ARG A 144 -3.01 -26.96 -0.11
N LEU A 145 -3.50 -27.37 1.05
CA LEU A 145 -4.28 -26.51 1.92
C LEU A 145 -3.40 -25.28 2.19
N LEU A 146 -3.91 -24.09 1.89
CA LEU A 146 -3.26 -22.82 2.23
C LEU A 146 -3.35 -22.62 3.74
N SER A 147 -2.63 -23.44 4.49
CA SER A 147 -2.42 -23.24 5.92
C SER A 147 -1.36 -22.17 6.19
N ASP A 148 -0.58 -21.77 5.18
CA ASP A 148 0.34 -20.63 5.24
C ASP A 148 -0.07 -19.60 4.18
N GLY A 149 -0.42 -18.39 4.61
CA GLY A 149 -0.66 -17.23 3.75
C GLY A 149 0.58 -16.81 2.91
N ASP A 150 1.73 -17.45 3.14
CA ASP A 150 3.00 -17.17 2.48
C ASP A 150 3.07 -17.58 1.00
N ALA A 151 2.12 -18.38 0.50
CA ALA A 151 2.14 -18.87 -0.88
C ALA A 151 1.81 -17.80 -1.94
N TYR A 152 1.19 -16.69 -1.54
CA TYR A 152 0.79 -15.62 -2.46
C TYR A 152 1.35 -14.28 -2.03
N ARG A 153 1.95 -13.56 -2.98
CA ARG A 153 2.41 -12.18 -2.76
C ARG A 153 1.76 -11.25 -3.76
N PHE A 154 1.26 -10.14 -3.24
CA PHE A 154 0.62 -9.10 -4.03
C PHE A 154 1.48 -7.84 -4.01
N SER A 155 1.51 -7.14 -5.13
CA SER A 155 2.15 -5.83 -5.23
C SER A 155 1.37 -4.97 -6.20
N VAL A 156 1.28 -3.68 -5.89
CA VAL A 156 0.63 -2.69 -6.75
C VAL A 156 1.64 -1.67 -7.27
N MET A 157 1.53 -1.35 -8.56
CA MET A 157 2.35 -0.34 -9.21
C MET A 157 1.53 0.37 -10.30
N GLY A 158 1.20 1.64 -10.06
CA GLY A 158 0.37 2.40 -10.99
C GLY A 158 -0.99 1.71 -11.17
N ASP A 159 -1.37 1.44 -12.42
CA ASP A 159 -2.65 0.80 -12.74
C ASP A 159 -2.57 -0.73 -12.75
N SER A 160 -1.45 -1.31 -12.31
CA SER A 160 -1.19 -2.75 -12.33
C SER A 160 -1.12 -3.35 -10.94
N ILE A 161 -1.72 -4.53 -10.76
CA ILE A 161 -1.49 -5.41 -9.62
C ILE A 161 -0.83 -6.68 -10.13
N ALA A 162 0.20 -7.13 -9.43
CA ALA A 162 0.86 -8.40 -9.65
C ALA A 162 0.54 -9.36 -8.50
N LEU A 163 0.25 -10.62 -8.85
CA LEU A 163 0.15 -11.76 -7.94
C LEU A 163 1.23 -12.77 -8.30
N LEU A 164 2.11 -13.03 -7.35
CA LEU A 164 3.06 -14.13 -7.40
C LEU A 164 2.47 -15.31 -6.66
N ASP A 165 2.28 -16.41 -7.37
CA ASP A 165 1.94 -17.72 -6.83
C ASP A 165 3.26 -18.49 -6.67
N ASP A 166 3.78 -18.53 -5.44
CA ASP A 166 5.11 -19.11 -5.14
C ASP A 166 5.11 -20.64 -5.36
N ASP A 167 3.98 -21.30 -5.14
CA ASP A 167 3.82 -22.74 -5.35
C ASP A 167 3.88 -23.10 -6.84
N GLN A 168 3.18 -22.34 -7.70
CA GLN A 168 3.20 -22.54 -9.15
C GLN A 168 4.38 -21.86 -9.85
N ARG A 169 5.09 -20.96 -9.15
CA ARG A 169 6.12 -20.08 -9.71
C ARG A 169 5.62 -19.26 -10.89
N THR A 170 4.36 -18.84 -10.83
CA THR A 170 3.73 -18.02 -11.85
C THR A 170 3.48 -16.63 -11.30
N VAL A 171 3.66 -15.63 -12.15
CA VAL A 171 3.19 -14.28 -11.87
C VAL A 171 2.04 -13.97 -12.80
N SER A 172 0.96 -13.45 -12.25
CA SER A 172 -0.18 -12.92 -13.01
C SER A 172 -0.24 -11.43 -12.76
N ILE A 173 -0.37 -10.63 -13.82
CA ILE A 173 -0.42 -9.17 -13.73
C ILE A 173 -1.69 -8.72 -14.42
N TRP A 174 -2.48 -7.90 -13.75
CA TRP A 174 -3.69 -7.32 -14.33
C TRP A 174 -3.73 -5.81 -14.13
N ASN A 175 -4.46 -5.14 -15.01
CA ASN A 175 -4.85 -3.76 -14.79
C ASN A 175 -6.00 -3.75 -13.78
N TRP A 176 -5.79 -3.20 -12.59
CA TRP A 176 -6.78 -3.28 -11.51
C TRP A 176 -7.97 -2.33 -11.73
N CYS A 177 -7.81 -1.27 -12.51
CA CYS A 177 -8.94 -0.41 -12.88
C CYS A 177 -9.92 -1.13 -13.79
N THR A 178 -9.42 -1.95 -14.72
CA THR A 178 -10.22 -2.58 -15.78
C THR A 178 -10.44 -4.08 -15.61
N GLY A 179 -9.77 -4.72 -14.65
CA GLY A 179 -9.75 -6.17 -14.48
C GLY A 179 -9.04 -6.95 -15.61
N THR A 180 -8.43 -6.26 -16.58
CA THR A 180 -7.83 -6.92 -17.75
C THR A 180 -6.50 -7.57 -17.40
N LEU A 181 -6.34 -8.87 -17.69
CA LEU A 181 -5.06 -9.57 -17.56
C LEU A 181 -4.05 -9.04 -18.59
N ILE A 182 -2.87 -8.65 -18.11
CA ILE A 182 -1.75 -8.12 -18.89
C ILE A 182 -0.72 -9.23 -19.17
N TYR A 183 -0.41 -10.04 -18.15
CA TYR A 183 0.62 -11.09 -18.21
C TYR A 183 0.22 -12.29 -17.34
#